data_AF-A0A2H0XCQ0-F1
#
_entry.id   AF-A0A2H0XCQ0-F1
#
_cell.length_a   1.000
_cell.length_b   1.000
_cell.length_c   1.000
_cell.angle_alpha   90.00
_cell.angle_beta   90.00
_cell.angle_gamma   90.00
#
_symmetry.space_group_name_H-M   'P 1'
#
loop_
_entity.id
_entity.type
_entity.pdbx_description
1 polymer ?
#
loop_
_entity_poly.entity_id
_entity_poly.type
_entity_poly.pdbx_seq_one_letter_code
_entity_poly.pdbx_strand_id
1 'polypeptide(L)'
;MDKSKNIENLEEFLKNHKTFKEKCEVIYLMVEIRKILEYGGKSYKTLRFYCNWVLHKELSQEKTTKLLSDVFEPNVDQKKSGHENARNIKSIGRDFFMLKTFRKELEDFLKDHKLPMDLLNKNWWTFGKLLLEIIKDCPVHFVANKIQDLKIEKYDDMNYGYKFSLIDSRQKPIVKLKLKRK
;
A
#
# COMPACT_ATOMS: atom_id res chain seq x y z
N MET A 1 6.51 23.11 10.65
CA MET A 1 5.43 23.13 9.64
C MET A 1 4.12 23.02 10.41
N ASP A 2 3.05 23.68 9.97
CA ASP A 2 1.75 23.70 10.67
C ASP A 2 0.80 22.63 10.08
N LYS A 3 0.04 21.92 10.93
CA LYS A 3 -0.92 20.90 10.52
C LYS A 3 -1.99 21.49 9.62
N SER A 4 -2.50 22.67 9.97
CA SER A 4 -3.54 23.37 9.19
C SER A 4 -3.04 23.66 7.78
N LYS A 5 -1.78 24.13 7.66
CA LYS A 5 -1.20 24.42 6.35
C LYS A 5 -1.07 23.19 5.45
N ASN A 6 -0.70 22.04 6.01
CA ASN A 6 -0.63 20.79 5.24
C ASN A 6 -2.01 20.31 4.79
N ILE A 7 -3.06 20.54 5.61
CA ILE A 7 -4.44 20.23 5.23
C ILE A 7 -4.88 21.14 4.07
N GLU A 8 -4.61 22.44 4.13
CA GLU A 8 -4.90 23.39 3.04
C GLU A 8 -4.22 22.97 1.73
N ASN A 9 -2.92 22.65 1.76
CA ASN A 9 -2.17 22.22 0.58
C ASN A 9 -2.76 20.95 -0.04
N LEU A 10 -3.18 20.01 0.80
CA LEU A 10 -3.82 18.77 0.35
C LEU A 10 -5.21 19.06 -0.24
N GLU A 11 -5.99 19.94 0.38
CA GLU A 11 -7.31 20.34 -0.11
C GLU A 11 -7.22 21.02 -1.47
N GLU A 12 -6.29 21.96 -1.63
CA GLU A 12 -6.04 22.65 -2.89
C GLU A 12 -5.67 21.66 -4.01
N PHE A 13 -4.76 20.73 -3.72
CA PHE A 13 -4.42 19.67 -4.66
C PHE A 13 -5.64 18.83 -5.06
N LEU A 14 -6.46 18.40 -4.10
CA LEU A 14 -7.65 17.59 -4.36
C LEU A 14 -8.72 18.33 -5.18
N LYS A 15 -8.84 19.66 -5.03
CA LYS A 15 -9.79 20.50 -5.78
C LYS A 15 -9.31 20.81 -7.21
N ASN A 16 -8.01 21.01 -7.39
CA ASN A 16 -7.43 21.43 -8.66
C ASN A 16 -7.21 20.28 -9.66
N HIS A 17 -7.29 19.03 -9.20
CA HIS A 17 -7.10 17.85 -10.04
C HIS A 17 -8.42 17.12 -10.31
N LYS A 18 -8.69 16.81 -11.59
CA LYS A 18 -9.84 15.99 -12.01
C LYS A 18 -9.51 14.50 -12.14
N THR A 19 -8.25 14.17 -12.37
CA THR A 19 -7.72 12.81 -12.54
C THR A 19 -6.24 12.76 -12.19
N PHE A 20 -5.70 11.55 -11.96
CA PHE A 20 -4.26 11.32 -11.84
C PHE A 20 -3.70 10.96 -13.21
N LYS A 21 -2.72 11.72 -13.68
CA LYS A 21 -2.00 11.58 -14.94
C LYS A 21 -0.59 11.04 -14.75
N GLU A 22 0.09 11.45 -13.67
CA GLU A 22 1.52 11.21 -13.49
C GLU A 22 1.87 10.65 -12.11
N LYS A 23 3.02 9.98 -12.02
CA LYS A 23 3.51 9.42 -10.75
C LYS A 23 3.75 10.51 -9.70
N CYS A 24 4.20 11.70 -10.12
CA CYS A 24 4.48 12.81 -9.22
C CYS A 24 3.23 13.29 -8.45
N GLU A 25 2.05 13.25 -9.05
CA GLU A 25 0.78 13.63 -8.40
C GLU A 25 0.41 12.63 -7.29
N VAL A 26 0.62 11.33 -7.54
CA VAL A 26 0.43 10.29 -6.50
C VAL A 26 1.45 10.46 -5.39
N ILE A 27 2.72 10.70 -5.72
CA ILE A 27 3.77 10.96 -4.72
C ILE A 27 3.39 12.18 -3.88
N TYR A 28 2.99 13.29 -4.49
CA TYR A 28 2.58 14.51 -3.80
C TYR A 28 1.43 14.23 -2.83
N LEU A 29 0.37 13.55 -3.27
CA LEU A 29 -0.74 13.17 -2.41
C LEU A 29 -0.26 12.38 -1.17
N MET A 30 0.59 11.38 -1.39
CA MET A 30 1.09 10.51 -0.32
C MET A 30 2.03 11.27 0.64
N VAL A 31 2.81 12.23 0.15
CA VAL A 31 3.64 13.13 0.97
C VAL A 31 2.78 14.01 1.87
N GLU A 32 1.79 14.71 1.32
CA GLU A 32 0.95 15.62 2.11
C GLU A 32 0.16 14.87 3.19
N ILE A 33 -0.40 13.71 2.85
CA ILE A 33 -1.03 12.81 3.83
C ILE A 33 -0.02 12.42 4.92
N ARG A 34 1.20 12.01 4.54
CA ARG A 34 2.22 11.57 5.50
C ARG A 34 2.57 12.67 6.50
N LYS A 35 2.70 13.92 6.04
CA LYS A 35 2.96 15.09 6.88
C LYS A 35 1.84 15.30 7.90
N ILE A 36 0.58 15.19 7.48
CA ILE A 36 -0.57 15.34 8.39
C ILE A 36 -0.59 14.22 9.44
N LEU A 37 -0.23 12.99 9.04
CA LEU A 37 -0.15 11.84 9.95
C LEU A 37 0.93 12.01 11.03
N GLU A 38 1.96 12.85 10.85
CA GLU A 38 2.99 13.07 11.89
C GLU A 38 2.52 13.84 13.11
N TYR A 39 1.43 14.61 13.01
CA TYR A 39 0.89 15.34 14.16
C TYR A 39 0.12 14.45 15.15
N GLY A 40 0.05 13.14 14.92
CA GLY A 40 -0.62 12.17 15.79
C GLY A 40 -2.14 12.12 15.63
N GLY A 41 -2.79 11.32 16.49
CA GLY A 41 -4.24 11.07 16.47
C GLY A 41 -4.59 9.63 16.09
N LYS A 42 -5.67 9.45 15.31
CA LYS A 42 -6.15 8.14 14.85
C LYS A 42 -5.08 7.41 14.04
N SER A 43 -4.94 6.11 14.32
CA SER A 43 -3.89 5.28 13.74
C SER A 43 -4.29 4.73 12.36
N TYR A 44 -3.96 5.46 11.30
CA TYR A 44 -4.05 4.98 9.91
C TYR A 44 -2.81 4.16 9.51
N LYS A 45 -2.69 2.93 10.03
CA LYS A 45 -1.46 2.12 9.91
C LYS A 45 -1.17 1.74 8.46
N THR A 46 -2.18 1.30 7.73
CA THR A 46 -2.03 0.87 6.33
C THR A 46 -1.73 2.08 5.44
N LEU A 47 -2.45 3.18 5.62
CA LEU A 47 -2.18 4.43 4.89
C LEU A 47 -0.76 4.92 5.14
N ARG A 48 -0.32 4.96 6.40
CA ARG A 48 1.06 5.34 6.77
C ARG A 48 2.09 4.42 6.12
N PHE A 49 1.83 3.11 6.10
CA PHE A 49 2.71 2.15 5.44
C PHE A 49 2.87 2.45 3.95
N TYR A 50 1.79 2.68 3.21
CA TYR A 50 1.87 3.04 1.79
C TYR A 50 2.53 4.42 1.57
N CYS A 51 2.29 5.40 2.46
CA CYS A 51 3.00 6.68 2.43
C CYS A 51 4.51 6.49 2.57
N ASN A 52 4.95 5.64 3.51
CA ASN A 52 6.37 5.32 3.65
C ASN A 52 6.90 4.59 2.41
N TRP A 53 6.17 3.60 1.90
CA TRP A 53 6.60 2.80 0.75
C TRP A 53 6.88 3.64 -0.49
N VAL A 54 6.04 4.64 -0.76
CA VAL A 54 6.20 5.57 -1.88
C VAL A 54 7.47 6.45 -1.77
N LEU A 55 7.95 6.70 -0.56
CA LEU A 55 9.03 7.68 -0.30
C LEU A 55 10.40 7.06 -0.06
N HIS A 56 10.45 5.74 0.14
CA HIS A 56 11.70 5.04 0.42
C HIS A 56 12.14 4.20 -0.77
N LYS A 57 13.46 4.09 -0.94
CA LYS A 57 14.09 3.18 -1.90
C LYS A 57 13.93 1.70 -1.49
N GLU A 58 13.76 1.45 -0.20
CA GLU A 58 13.55 0.15 0.42
C GLU A 58 12.82 0.33 1.76
N LEU A 59 11.98 -0.62 2.16
CA LEU A 59 11.38 -0.65 3.49
C LEU A 59 11.96 -1.81 4.31
N SER A 60 12.81 -1.50 5.28
CA SER A 60 13.42 -2.49 6.19
C SER A 60 13.21 -2.18 7.67
N GLN A 61 12.73 -0.97 7.99
CA GLN A 61 12.56 -0.53 9.37
C GLN A 61 11.38 -1.24 10.04
N GLU A 62 11.63 -1.91 11.16
CA GLU A 62 10.65 -2.70 11.92
C GLU A 62 9.36 -1.91 12.19
N LYS A 63 9.46 -0.64 12.59
CA LYS A 63 8.27 0.20 12.86
C LYS A 63 7.33 0.34 11.66
N THR A 64 7.87 0.33 10.44
CA THR A 64 7.08 0.39 9.21
C THR A 64 6.63 -0.99 8.78
N THR A 65 7.50 -2.00 8.89
CA THR A 65 7.25 -3.33 8.36
C THR A 65 6.48 -4.26 9.31
N LYS A 66 6.37 -3.90 10.59
CA LYS A 66 5.57 -4.61 11.59
C LYS A 66 4.12 -4.80 11.19
N LEU A 67 3.54 -3.86 10.43
CA LEU A 67 2.19 -4.04 9.86
C LEU A 67 2.11 -5.32 9.02
N LEU A 68 3.14 -5.63 8.23
CA LEU A 68 3.17 -6.83 7.42
C LEU A 68 3.34 -8.08 8.29
N SER A 69 4.16 -8.02 9.34
CA SER A 69 4.23 -9.11 10.32
C SER A 69 2.88 -9.35 10.98
N ASP A 70 2.22 -8.32 11.50
CA ASP A 70 0.90 -8.42 12.13
C ASP A 70 -0.17 -9.02 11.18
N VAL A 71 -0.08 -8.72 9.88
CA VAL A 71 -1.01 -9.23 8.86
C VAL A 71 -0.70 -10.67 8.46
N PHE A 72 0.56 -11.02 8.25
CA PHE A 72 0.92 -12.31 7.66
C PHE A 72 1.32 -13.37 8.68
N GLU A 73 1.96 -13.00 9.79
CA GLU A 73 2.47 -13.94 10.79
C GLU A 73 1.38 -14.86 11.36
N PRO A 74 0.18 -14.38 11.75
CA PRO A 74 -0.90 -15.25 12.26
C PRO A 74 -1.43 -16.24 11.21
N ASN A 75 -1.14 -16.02 9.94
CA ASN A 75 -1.71 -16.73 8.80
C ASN A 75 -0.70 -17.67 8.10
N VAL A 76 0.56 -17.67 8.56
CA VAL A 76 1.61 -18.59 8.10
C VAL A 76 1.82 -19.66 9.15
N ASP A 77 1.47 -20.90 8.80
CA ASP A 77 1.77 -22.09 9.61
C ASP A 77 3.13 -22.66 9.22
N GLN A 78 4.03 -22.77 10.20
CA GLN A 78 5.40 -23.23 10.00
C GLN A 78 5.48 -24.70 9.59
N LYS A 79 4.47 -25.52 9.91
CA LYS A 79 4.41 -26.95 9.59
C LYS A 79 3.83 -27.23 8.21
N LYS A 80 3.21 -26.22 7.58
CA LYS A 80 2.54 -26.36 6.29
C LYS A 80 3.44 -26.01 5.11
N SER A 81 3.12 -26.59 3.95
CA SER A 81 3.77 -26.24 2.68
C SER A 81 3.44 -24.81 2.25
N GLY A 82 4.24 -24.24 1.35
CA GLY A 82 3.98 -22.90 0.79
C GLY A 82 2.61 -22.80 0.10
N HIS A 83 2.15 -23.86 -0.57
CA HIS A 83 0.84 -23.90 -1.22
C HIS A 83 -0.33 -23.83 -0.24
N GLU A 84 -0.18 -24.44 0.94
CA GLU A 84 -1.19 -24.36 2.01
C GLU A 84 -1.20 -22.97 2.68
N ASN A 85 -0.03 -22.40 2.95
CA ASN A 85 0.06 -21.03 3.47
C ASN A 85 -0.51 -19.99 2.48
N ALA A 86 -0.30 -20.20 1.17
CA ALA A 86 -0.92 -19.36 0.14
C ALA A 86 -2.45 -19.44 0.16
N ARG A 87 -3.04 -20.60 0.45
CA ARG A 87 -4.50 -20.74 0.61
C ARG A 87 -5.00 -19.99 1.85
N ASN A 88 -4.29 -20.06 2.98
CA ASN A 88 -4.68 -19.35 4.21
C ASN A 88 -4.60 -17.83 4.04
N ILE A 89 -3.53 -17.34 3.42
CA ILE A 89 -3.31 -15.90 3.18
C ILE A 89 -4.22 -15.35 2.07
N LYS A 90 -4.85 -16.21 1.26
CA LYS A 90 -5.67 -15.80 0.12
C LYS A 90 -6.87 -14.92 0.51
N SER A 91 -7.38 -15.02 1.73
CA SER A 91 -8.47 -14.17 2.23
C SER A 91 -7.95 -12.80 2.68
N ILE A 92 -7.09 -12.79 3.70
CA ILE A 92 -6.60 -11.57 4.37
C ILE A 92 -5.58 -10.82 3.52
N GLY A 93 -4.64 -11.55 2.92
CA GLY A 93 -3.67 -10.99 1.98
C GLY A 93 -4.38 -10.38 0.77
N ARG A 94 -5.47 -10.97 0.30
CA ARG A 94 -6.21 -10.39 -0.84
C ARG A 94 -6.73 -9.00 -0.53
N ASP A 95 -7.21 -8.69 0.67
CA ASP A 95 -7.68 -7.33 0.97
C ASP A 95 -6.52 -6.33 1.01
N PHE A 96 -5.35 -6.73 1.51
CA PHE A 96 -4.12 -5.94 1.47
C PHE A 96 -3.64 -5.70 0.02
N PHE A 97 -3.50 -6.77 -0.77
CA PHE A 97 -2.99 -6.72 -2.15
C PHE A 97 -3.97 -6.10 -3.15
N MET A 98 -5.28 -6.17 -2.89
CA MET A 98 -6.31 -5.49 -3.66
C MET A 98 -6.50 -4.02 -3.22
N LEU A 99 -5.60 -3.51 -2.37
CA LEU A 99 -5.61 -2.15 -1.86
C LEU A 99 -6.90 -1.77 -1.11
N LYS A 100 -7.68 -2.73 -0.60
CA LYS A 100 -8.98 -2.45 0.02
C LYS A 100 -8.83 -1.78 1.38
N THR A 101 -8.00 -2.32 2.26
CA THR A 101 -7.74 -1.72 3.58
C THR A 101 -7.11 -0.34 3.42
N PHE A 102 -6.18 -0.21 2.48
CA PHE A 102 -5.57 1.05 2.12
C PHE A 102 -6.60 2.08 1.63
N ARG A 103 -7.48 1.68 0.71
CA ARG A 103 -8.58 2.54 0.23
C ARG A 103 -9.46 3.02 1.37
N LYS A 104 -9.89 2.10 2.23
CA LYS A 104 -10.76 2.42 3.37
C LYS A 104 -10.09 3.42 4.30
N GLU A 105 -8.85 3.18 4.71
CA GLU A 105 -8.13 4.11 5.58
C GLU A 105 -7.91 5.48 4.92
N LEU A 106 -7.67 5.53 3.61
CA LEU A 106 -7.57 6.78 2.85
C LEU A 106 -8.90 7.55 2.82
N GLU A 107 -10.02 6.86 2.54
CA GLU A 107 -11.36 7.47 2.56
C GLU A 107 -11.71 7.98 3.97
N ASP A 108 -11.44 7.19 5.01
CA ASP A 108 -11.66 7.58 6.41
C ASP A 108 -10.79 8.79 6.78
N PHE A 109 -9.53 8.81 6.36
CA PHE A 109 -8.62 9.94 6.57
C PHE A 109 -9.16 11.23 5.96
N LEU A 110 -9.64 11.18 4.71
CA LEU A 110 -10.18 12.36 4.04
C LEU A 110 -11.48 12.84 4.70
N LYS A 111 -12.37 11.92 5.09
CA LYS A 111 -13.60 12.25 5.82
C LYS A 111 -13.31 12.94 7.15
N ASP A 112 -12.40 12.38 7.94
CA ASP A 112 -12.04 12.91 9.27
C ASP A 112 -11.46 14.34 9.17
N HIS A 113 -10.85 14.69 8.04
CA HIS A 113 -10.33 16.04 7.76
C HIS A 113 -11.25 16.89 6.86
N LYS A 114 -12.47 16.40 6.56
CA LYS A 114 -13.45 17.09 5.69
C LYS A 114 -12.93 17.44 4.29
N LEU A 115 -12.05 16.60 3.75
CA LEU A 115 -11.41 16.81 2.45
C LEU A 115 -12.23 16.20 1.29
N PRO A 116 -12.12 16.75 0.06
CA PRO A 116 -12.80 16.20 -1.12
C PRO A 116 -12.34 14.78 -1.46
N MET A 117 -13.29 13.89 -1.80
CA MET A 117 -13.01 12.50 -2.18
C MET A 117 -13.19 12.21 -3.68
N ASP A 118 -13.72 13.17 -4.44
CA ASP A 118 -14.12 13.00 -5.84
C ASP A 118 -12.99 12.50 -6.74
N LEU A 119 -11.80 13.07 -6.58
CA LEU A 119 -10.62 12.68 -7.34
C LEU A 119 -10.32 11.19 -7.18
N LEU A 120 -10.36 10.66 -5.96
CA LEU A 120 -10.09 9.24 -5.69
C LEU A 120 -11.26 8.34 -6.10
N ASN A 121 -12.49 8.72 -5.79
CA ASN A 121 -13.67 7.91 -6.09
C ASN A 121 -13.82 7.64 -7.59
N LYS A 122 -13.60 8.68 -8.41
CA LYS A 122 -13.71 8.59 -9.87
C LYS A 122 -12.48 7.95 -10.52
N ASN A 123 -11.31 8.01 -9.88
CA ASN A 123 -10.03 7.61 -10.49
C ASN A 123 -9.27 6.52 -9.73
N TRP A 124 -9.94 5.74 -8.87
CA TRP A 124 -9.30 4.75 -7.99
C TRP A 124 -8.38 3.77 -8.73
N TRP A 125 -8.80 3.28 -9.89
CA TRP A 125 -7.99 2.35 -10.69
C TRP A 125 -6.73 3.00 -11.25
N THR A 126 -6.84 4.23 -11.74
CA THR A 126 -5.70 5.00 -12.27
C THR A 126 -4.71 5.32 -11.15
N PHE A 127 -5.23 5.77 -9.99
CA PHE A 127 -4.44 5.98 -8.78
C PHE A 127 -3.71 4.70 -8.35
N GLY A 128 -4.42 3.58 -8.23
CA GLY A 128 -3.85 2.29 -7.86
C GLY A 128 -2.77 1.82 -8.84
N LYS A 129 -2.96 2.01 -10.16
CA LYS A 129 -1.92 1.71 -11.16
C LYS A 129 -0.67 2.53 -10.89
N LEU A 130 -0.81 3.85 -10.81
CA LEU A 130 0.33 4.75 -10.63
C LEU A 130 1.07 4.47 -9.31
N LEU A 131 0.32 4.21 -8.24
CA LEU A 131 0.86 3.78 -6.95
C LEU A 131 1.71 2.50 -7.09
N LEU A 132 1.15 1.45 -7.71
CA LEU A 132 1.88 0.19 -7.91
C LEU A 132 3.11 0.36 -8.81
N GLU A 133 3.04 1.21 -9.83
CA GLU A 133 4.20 1.57 -10.66
C GLU A 133 5.28 2.37 -9.92
N ILE A 134 4.95 3.01 -8.80
CA ILE A 134 5.92 3.70 -7.93
C ILE A 134 6.58 2.68 -7.00
N ILE A 135 5.79 1.84 -6.34
CA ILE A 135 6.30 0.95 -5.29
C ILE A 135 6.86 -0.38 -5.80
N LYS A 136 6.61 -0.76 -7.07
CA LYS A 136 7.07 -2.05 -7.61
C LYS A 136 8.59 -2.26 -7.54
N ASP A 137 9.34 -1.17 -7.65
CA ASP A 137 10.80 -1.18 -7.66
C ASP A 137 11.38 -0.96 -6.24
N CYS A 138 10.52 -0.83 -5.23
CA CYS A 138 10.89 -0.66 -3.82
C CYS A 138 10.65 -1.97 -3.05
N PRO A 139 11.70 -2.75 -2.74
CA PRO A 139 11.55 -3.98 -1.98
C PRO A 139 11.15 -3.69 -0.52
N VAL A 140 10.37 -4.60 0.05
CA VAL A 140 10.04 -4.56 1.48
C VAL A 140 10.64 -5.78 2.16
N HIS A 141 11.58 -5.54 3.06
CA HIS A 141 12.27 -6.52 3.88
C HIS A 141 11.61 -6.55 5.26
N PHE A 142 11.01 -7.68 5.61
CA PHE A 142 10.34 -7.85 6.89
C PHE A 142 10.37 -9.31 7.31
N VAL A 143 10.60 -9.57 8.59
CA VAL A 143 10.59 -10.94 9.10
C VAL A 143 9.24 -11.21 9.74
N ALA A 144 8.53 -12.18 9.17
CA ALA A 144 7.27 -12.70 9.70
C ALA A 144 7.25 -14.22 9.48
N ASN A 145 7.62 -14.98 10.52
CA ASN A 145 7.88 -16.42 10.40
C ASN A 145 8.91 -16.73 9.29
N LYS A 146 8.48 -17.43 8.23
CA LYS A 146 9.31 -17.81 7.08
C LYS A 146 9.33 -16.72 6.00
N ILE A 147 8.54 -15.67 6.11
CA ILE A 147 8.52 -14.58 5.14
C ILE A 147 9.63 -13.59 5.51
N GLN A 148 10.43 -13.22 4.52
CA GLN A 148 11.50 -12.23 4.63
C GLN A 148 11.29 -11.03 3.70
N ASP A 149 10.61 -11.24 2.57
CA ASP A 149 10.35 -10.16 1.63
C ASP A 149 8.93 -10.13 1.09
N LEU A 150 8.48 -8.93 0.72
CA LEU A 150 7.37 -8.70 -0.18
C LEU A 150 7.90 -8.04 -1.45
N LYS A 151 7.68 -8.70 -2.60
CA LYS A 151 7.99 -8.16 -3.93
C LYS A 151 6.73 -7.97 -4.76
N ILE A 152 6.74 -6.93 -5.59
CA ILE A 152 5.68 -6.64 -6.55
C ILE A 152 6.30 -6.71 -7.94
N GLU A 153 5.68 -7.50 -8.82
CA GLU A 153 6.14 -7.65 -10.19
C GLU A 153 4.97 -7.37 -11.14
N LYS A 154 5.23 -6.59 -12.18
CA LYS A 154 4.28 -6.44 -13.28
C LYS A 154 4.40 -7.63 -14.21
N TYR A 155 3.28 -8.19 -14.66
CA TYR A 155 3.28 -9.36 -15.56
C TYR A 155 2.31 -9.24 -16.75
N ASP A 156 1.51 -8.17 -16.81
CA ASP A 156 0.57 -7.93 -17.90
C ASP A 156 0.35 -6.41 -18.04
N ASP A 157 1.01 -5.80 -19.03
CA ASP A 157 0.92 -4.36 -19.31
C ASP A 157 -0.48 -3.96 -19.80
N MET A 158 -1.12 -4.83 -20.59
CA MET A 158 -2.41 -4.52 -21.21
C MET A 158 -3.55 -4.56 -20.20
N ASN A 159 -3.50 -5.50 -19.23
CA ASN A 159 -4.59 -5.70 -18.26
C ASN A 159 -4.25 -5.27 -16.83
N TYR A 160 -3.22 -4.44 -16.65
CA TYR A 160 -2.85 -3.91 -15.33
C TYR A 160 -2.55 -5.05 -14.33
N GLY A 161 -1.82 -6.07 -14.80
CA GLY A 161 -1.52 -7.27 -14.04
C GLY A 161 -0.32 -7.09 -13.13
N TYR A 162 -0.55 -7.12 -11.81
CA TYR A 162 0.51 -7.12 -10.80
C TYR A 162 0.48 -8.39 -9.97
N LYS A 163 1.66 -8.94 -9.70
CA LYS A 163 1.88 -10.12 -8.88
C LYS A 163 2.59 -9.71 -7.61
N PHE A 164 1.95 -9.93 -6.48
CA PHE A 164 2.54 -9.78 -5.17
C PHE A 164 3.09 -11.13 -4.73
N SER A 165 4.36 -11.15 -4.31
CA SER A 165 5.06 -12.36 -3.88
C SER A 165 5.57 -12.19 -2.46
N LEU A 166 5.12 -13.05 -1.54
CA LEU A 166 5.74 -13.21 -0.23
C LEU A 166 6.86 -14.24 -0.36
N ILE A 167 8.07 -13.90 0.05
CA ILE A 167 9.28 -14.65 -0.26
C ILE A 167 9.97 -15.13 1.01
N ASP A 168 10.53 -16.34 0.96
CA ASP A 168 11.30 -16.92 2.06
C ASP A 168 12.78 -16.53 2.05
N SER A 169 13.51 -17.01 3.06
CA SER A 169 14.97 -16.81 3.19
C SER A 169 15.81 -17.39 2.06
N ARG A 170 15.22 -18.26 1.22
CA ARG A 170 15.86 -18.87 0.06
C ARG A 170 15.47 -18.16 -1.23
N GLN A 171 14.87 -16.97 -1.14
CA GLN A 171 14.34 -16.19 -2.24
C GLN A 171 13.25 -16.93 -3.05
N LYS A 172 12.55 -17.90 -2.42
CA LYS A 172 11.45 -18.63 -3.05
C LYS A 172 10.10 -18.03 -2.68
N PRO A 173 9.20 -17.81 -3.66
CA PRO A 173 7.87 -17.29 -3.39
C PRO A 173 7.00 -18.32 -2.68
N ILE A 174 6.56 -17.99 -1.47
CA ILE A 174 5.64 -18.78 -0.63
C ILE A 174 4.19 -18.51 -1.02
N VAL A 175 3.86 -17.24 -1.31
CA VAL A 175 2.53 -16.80 -1.71
C VAL A 175 2.64 -15.96 -2.97
N LYS A 176 1.76 -16.20 -3.94
CA LYS A 176 1.64 -15.38 -5.16
C LYS A 176 0.19 -14.95 -5.33
N LEU A 177 -0.05 -13.65 -5.38
CA LEU A 177 -1.39 -13.10 -5.61
C LEU A 177 -1.37 -12.16 -6.80
N LYS A 178 -2.32 -12.37 -7.71
CA LYS A 178 -2.47 -11.62 -8.94
C LYS A 178 -3.58 -10.59 -8.78
N LEU A 179 -3.24 -9.32 -8.91
CA LEU A 179 -4.16 -8.23 -9.20
C LEU A 179 -4.30 -8.12 -10.71
N LYS A 180 -5.52 -8.00 -11.21
CA LYS A 180 -5.85 -7.60 -12.59
C LYS A 180 -7.04 -6.67 -12.53
N ARG A 181 -7.11 -5.74 -13.48
CA ARG A 181 -8.38 -5.05 -13.76
C ARG A 181 -9.36 -6.11 -14.30
N LYS A 182 -10.52 -6.22 -13.67
CA LYS A 182 -11.64 -7.00 -14.21
C LYS A 182 -12.32 -6.22 -15.32
#